data_AF-A0A8T3ZZF8-F1
#
_entry.id   AF-A0A8T3ZZF8-F1
#
_cell.length_a   1.000
_cell.length_b   1.000
_cell.length_c   1.000
_cell.angle_alpha   90.00
_cell.angle_beta   90.00
_cell.angle_gamma   90.00
#
_symmetry.space_group_name_H-M   'P 1'
#
loop_
_entity.id
_entity.type
_entity.pdbx_description
1 polymer ?
#
loop_
_entity_poly.entity_id
_entity_poly.type
_entity_poly.pdbx_seq_one_letter_code
_entity_poly.pdbx_strand_id
1 'polypeptide(L)'
;MEEFILLHYRNGLEFLGEARSPTKEQAIELLNKLNSLSREKIFEYAPIDKKCVEAAAKKDSERIKSIADFIEATKEIQPAKLESQLKACMKTSEEDAATTLEKKRGDPVVFALSYYLHLLLERILPQDRVSLSKSKSGSKEIRFAANYGGWQVVKKVDLEKAKQKAALACLAGIYSCAERKCAELCCKNPDAFEAYVESFLSKFPERKSFSKLPQMLSQIDESKLDAELAGFCEKRERLPLLKKHCLNRIFEYCGYTPFISIGSINEVYPDIKIPKPRGRIKK
;
A
#
# COMPACT_ATOMS: atom_id res chain seq x y z
N MET A 1 -14.80 -8.69 -26.68
CA MET A 1 -13.58 -8.56 -25.85
C MET A 1 -13.83 -9.37 -24.59
N GLU A 2 -13.01 -10.38 -24.32
CA GLU A 2 -13.07 -11.10 -23.03
C GLU A 2 -12.62 -10.13 -21.93
N GLU A 3 -13.37 -10.02 -20.83
CA GLU A 3 -12.91 -9.26 -19.66
C GLU A 3 -11.91 -10.14 -18.89
N PHE A 4 -10.80 -9.61 -18.37
CA PHE A 4 -9.83 -10.47 -17.67
C PHE A 4 -9.14 -9.79 -16.49
N ILE A 5 -8.71 -10.59 -15.50
CA ILE A 5 -7.80 -10.22 -14.42
C ILE A 5 -6.80 -11.38 -14.26
N LEU A 6 -5.48 -11.10 -14.33
CA LEU A 6 -4.45 -12.14 -14.20
C LEU A 6 -3.24 -11.71 -13.37
N LEU A 7 -2.79 -12.57 -12.45
CA LEU A 7 -1.82 -12.26 -11.40
C LEU A 7 -0.74 -13.33 -11.17
N HIS A 8 0.55 -12.99 -11.26
CA HIS A 8 1.66 -13.90 -10.91
C HIS A 8 2.86 -13.21 -10.23
N TYR A 9 3.50 -13.91 -9.28
CA TYR A 9 4.75 -13.53 -8.59
C TYR A 9 5.70 -14.74 -8.51
N ARG A 10 6.99 -14.62 -8.90
CA ARG A 10 7.95 -15.71 -8.65
C ARG A 10 9.40 -15.32 -8.35
N ASN A 11 9.74 -15.45 -7.06
CA ASN A 11 10.95 -16.14 -6.58
C ASN A 11 10.54 -17.20 -5.53
N GLY A 12 9.70 -18.19 -5.92
CA GLY A 12 9.22 -19.23 -5.00
C GLY A 12 8.03 -20.16 -5.38
N LEU A 13 7.16 -19.82 -6.37
CA LEU A 13 5.96 -20.59 -6.89
C LEU A 13 4.57 -20.04 -6.46
N GLU A 14 4.26 -18.76 -6.63
CA GLU A 14 2.99 -18.20 -6.12
C GLU A 14 2.05 -17.69 -7.24
N PHE A 15 0.91 -18.37 -7.42
CA PHE A 15 -0.19 -17.96 -8.31
C PHE A 15 -1.42 -17.53 -7.49
N LEU A 16 -1.90 -16.31 -7.77
CA LEU A 16 -3.04 -15.71 -7.09
C LEU A 16 -4.38 -16.03 -7.76
N GLY A 17 -4.42 -16.13 -9.09
CA GLY A 17 -5.66 -16.42 -9.82
C GLY A 17 -5.72 -15.83 -11.23
N GLU A 18 -6.63 -16.41 -12.01
CA GLU A 18 -7.08 -15.97 -13.34
C GLU A 18 -8.60 -15.97 -13.33
N ALA A 19 -9.21 -14.89 -13.84
CA ALA A 19 -10.62 -14.89 -14.17
C ALA A 19 -10.85 -14.29 -15.55
N ARG A 20 -11.63 -15.01 -16.36
CA ARG A 20 -12.16 -14.55 -17.65
C ARG A 20 -13.64 -14.21 -17.46
N SER A 21 -14.01 -13.01 -17.85
CA SER A 21 -15.31 -12.40 -17.58
C SER A 21 -15.69 -12.43 -16.10
N PRO A 22 -14.84 -11.91 -15.20
CA PRO A 22 -15.11 -11.98 -13.77
C PRO A 22 -16.39 -11.22 -13.42
N THR A 23 -17.18 -11.76 -12.49
CA THR A 23 -18.23 -10.97 -11.84
C THR A 23 -17.60 -9.85 -11.00
N LYS A 24 -18.40 -8.87 -10.60
CA LYS A 24 -17.96 -7.79 -9.70
C LYS A 24 -17.37 -8.34 -8.40
N GLU A 25 -17.99 -9.37 -7.84
CA GLU A 25 -17.55 -10.08 -6.64
C GLU A 25 -16.17 -10.71 -6.85
N GLN A 26 -15.98 -11.44 -7.95
CA GLN A 26 -14.69 -12.06 -8.28
C GLN A 26 -13.60 -11.01 -8.51
N ALA A 27 -13.93 -9.89 -9.14
CA ALA A 27 -12.99 -8.80 -9.35
C ALA A 27 -12.53 -8.18 -8.03
N ILE A 28 -13.46 -7.92 -7.09
CA ILE A 28 -13.16 -7.41 -5.75
C ILE A 28 -12.26 -8.38 -4.98
N GLU A 29 -12.58 -9.67 -5.00
CA GLU A 29 -11.79 -10.70 -4.31
C GLU A 29 -10.36 -10.77 -4.83
N LEU A 30 -10.18 -10.81 -6.16
CA LEU A 30 -8.85 -10.83 -6.79
C LEU A 30 -8.05 -9.55 -6.50
N LEU A 31 -8.69 -8.38 -6.56
CA LEU A 31 -8.05 -7.11 -6.25
C LEU A 31 -7.65 -7.00 -4.76
N ASN A 32 -8.48 -7.53 -3.85
CA ASN A 32 -8.14 -7.56 -2.43
C ASN A 32 -6.95 -8.49 -2.15
N LYS A 33 -6.95 -9.72 -2.69
CA LYS A 33 -5.81 -10.65 -2.58
C LYS A 33 -4.52 -10.02 -3.13
N LEU A 34 -4.63 -9.34 -4.27
CA LEU A 34 -3.50 -8.62 -4.85
C LEU A 34 -3.00 -7.49 -3.96
N ASN A 35 -3.92 -6.72 -3.37
CA ASN A 35 -3.56 -5.66 -2.44
C ASN A 35 -2.76 -6.22 -1.26
N SER A 36 -3.25 -7.29 -0.63
CA SER A 36 -2.56 -7.95 0.48
C SER A 36 -1.18 -8.46 0.08
N LEU A 37 -1.09 -9.23 -1.02
CA LEU A 37 0.20 -9.78 -1.46
C LEU A 37 1.19 -8.69 -1.85
N SER A 38 0.78 -7.70 -2.64
CA SER A 38 1.67 -6.63 -3.07
C SER A 38 2.19 -5.81 -1.89
N ARG A 39 1.35 -5.55 -0.88
CA ARG A 39 1.74 -4.86 0.34
C ARG A 39 2.74 -5.66 1.18
N GLU A 40 2.59 -6.98 1.26
CA GLU A 40 3.53 -7.83 2.00
C GLU A 40 4.88 -7.94 1.27
N LYS A 41 4.84 -8.25 -0.03
CA LYS A 41 6.02 -8.53 -0.86
C LYS A 41 6.85 -7.30 -1.17
N ILE A 42 6.26 -6.10 -1.18
CA ILE A 42 7.00 -4.86 -1.50
C ILE A 42 8.22 -4.66 -0.59
N PHE A 43 8.12 -5.06 0.68
CA PHE A 43 9.21 -4.91 1.66
C PHE A 43 10.35 -5.93 1.46
N GLU A 44 10.14 -7.02 0.72
CA GLU A 44 11.23 -7.93 0.30
C GLU A 44 12.18 -7.24 -0.69
N TYR A 45 11.67 -6.27 -1.46
CA TYR A 45 12.44 -5.48 -2.43
C TYR A 45 12.87 -4.13 -1.89
N ALA A 46 12.48 -3.75 -0.67
CA ALA A 46 13.01 -2.55 -0.03
C ALA A 46 14.44 -2.81 0.48
N PRO A 47 15.34 -1.80 0.46
CA PRO A 47 16.71 -1.93 0.98
C PRO A 47 16.74 -1.94 2.52
N ILE A 48 15.90 -2.76 3.16
CA ILE A 48 15.75 -2.82 4.62
C ILE A 48 15.99 -4.23 5.13
N ASP A 49 16.52 -4.33 6.35
CA ASP A 49 16.48 -5.54 7.16
C ASP A 49 15.14 -5.60 7.91
N LYS A 50 14.20 -6.40 7.38
CA LYS A 50 12.87 -6.59 7.97
C LYS A 50 12.94 -7.06 9.43
N LYS A 51 13.88 -7.95 9.78
CA LYS A 51 13.99 -8.48 11.15
C LYS A 51 14.44 -7.38 12.12
N CYS A 52 15.34 -6.51 11.68
CA CYS A 52 15.75 -5.34 12.45
C CYS A 52 14.57 -4.39 12.71
N VAL A 53 13.76 -4.09 11.68
CA VAL A 53 12.57 -3.23 11.83
C VAL A 53 11.50 -3.90 12.69
N GLU A 54 11.27 -5.20 12.55
CA GLU A 54 10.36 -5.98 13.40
C GLU A 54 10.78 -5.93 14.87
N ALA A 55 12.08 -6.09 15.16
CA ALA A 55 12.60 -5.95 16.52
C ALA A 55 12.39 -4.54 17.08
N ALA A 56 12.58 -3.50 16.26
CA ALA A 56 12.30 -2.12 16.64
C ALA A 56 10.81 -1.88 16.92
N ALA A 57 9.92 -2.46 16.12
CA ALA A 57 8.47 -2.30 16.23
C ALA A 57 7.84 -3.16 17.33
N LYS A 58 8.52 -4.22 17.80
CA LYS A 58 7.95 -5.26 18.66
C LYS A 58 7.18 -4.69 19.86
N LYS A 59 7.85 -3.87 20.68
CA LYS A 59 7.27 -3.27 21.89
C LYS A 59 6.00 -2.46 21.58
N ASP A 60 6.05 -1.66 20.52
CA ASP A 60 4.92 -0.84 20.11
C ASP A 60 3.78 -1.66 19.51
N SER A 61 4.09 -2.71 18.74
CA SER A 61 3.08 -3.57 18.13
C SER A 61 2.34 -4.45 19.14
N GLU A 62 3.02 -4.93 20.18
CA GLU A 62 2.44 -5.84 21.19
C GLU A 62 1.40 -5.13 22.09
N ARG A 63 1.56 -3.81 22.31
CA ARG A 63 0.59 -3.01 23.07
C ARG A 63 -0.65 -2.63 22.28
N ILE A 64 -0.60 -2.67 20.96
CA ILE A 64 -1.72 -2.25 20.11
C ILE A 64 -2.74 -3.39 19.97
N LYS A 65 -3.96 -3.15 20.45
CA LYS A 65 -5.11 -4.05 20.32
C LYS A 65 -6.35 -3.37 19.75
N SER A 66 -6.36 -2.04 19.74
CA SER A 66 -7.45 -1.19 19.24
C SER A 66 -6.90 0.04 18.52
N ILE A 67 -7.74 0.74 17.77
CA ILE A 67 -7.37 2.01 17.12
C ILE A 67 -6.99 3.05 18.19
N ALA A 68 -7.65 3.07 19.35
CA ALA A 68 -7.26 3.91 20.48
C ALA A 68 -5.80 3.65 20.93
N ASP A 69 -5.41 2.38 21.08
CA ASP A 69 -4.02 2.03 21.43
C ASP A 69 -3.03 2.46 20.33
N PHE A 70 -3.43 2.33 19.06
CA PHE A 70 -2.62 2.80 17.93
C PHE A 70 -2.43 4.32 17.96
N ILE A 71 -3.48 5.08 18.30
CA ILE A 71 -3.41 6.53 18.45
C ILE A 71 -2.45 6.90 19.58
N GLU A 72 -2.55 6.27 20.75
CA GLU A 72 -1.62 6.54 21.86
C GLU A 72 -0.18 6.16 21.50
N ALA A 73 0.02 5.00 20.88
CA ALA A 73 1.35 4.57 20.42
C ALA A 73 1.96 5.58 19.43
N THR A 74 1.18 6.10 18.49
CA THR A 74 1.66 7.10 17.53
C THR A 74 1.91 8.46 18.15
N LYS A 75 1.24 8.86 19.24
CA LYS A 75 1.57 10.10 19.96
C LYS A 75 2.95 10.04 20.62
N GLU A 76 3.37 8.88 21.09
CA GLU A 76 4.66 8.69 21.77
C GLU A 76 5.84 8.59 20.81
N ILE A 77 5.60 8.25 19.55
CA ILE A 77 6.66 8.14 18.55
C ILE A 77 7.25 9.53 18.28
N GLN A 78 8.56 9.65 18.50
CA GLN A 78 9.36 10.80 18.07
C GLN A 78 9.97 10.51 16.70
N PRO A 79 9.47 11.12 15.60
CA PRO A 79 9.85 10.71 14.25
C PRO A 79 11.35 10.75 13.99
N ALA A 80 12.02 11.85 14.37
CA ALA A 80 13.46 11.99 14.16
C ALA A 80 14.29 10.92 14.91
N LYS A 81 13.87 10.56 16.12
CA LYS A 81 14.52 9.51 16.91
C LYS A 81 14.29 8.13 16.29
N LEU A 82 13.05 7.86 15.88
CA LEU A 82 12.69 6.61 15.22
C LEU A 82 13.43 6.46 13.89
N GLU A 83 13.45 7.50 13.05
CA GLU A 83 14.22 7.51 11.80
C GLU A 83 15.71 7.26 12.04
N SER A 84 16.30 7.91 13.06
CA SER A 84 17.70 7.65 13.44
C SER A 84 17.94 6.20 13.87
N GLN A 85 17.00 5.58 14.57
CA GLN A 85 17.09 4.17 14.95
C GLN A 85 16.95 3.26 13.72
N LEU A 86 15.99 3.54 12.84
CA LEU A 86 15.71 2.75 11.64
C LEU A 86 16.80 2.85 10.59
N LYS A 87 17.65 3.89 10.61
CA LYS A 87 18.87 3.98 9.78
C LYS A 87 19.78 2.77 9.94
N ALA A 88 19.88 2.21 11.15
CA ALA A 88 20.69 1.02 11.40
C ALA A 88 20.10 -0.26 10.78
N CYS A 89 18.83 -0.24 10.40
CA CYS A 89 18.15 -1.34 9.73
C CYS A 89 18.23 -1.25 8.19
N MET A 90 18.95 -0.28 7.64
CA MET A 90 19.13 -0.15 6.19
C MET A 90 20.18 -1.13 5.70
N LYS A 91 19.88 -1.85 4.61
CA LYS A 91 20.88 -2.68 3.93
C LYS A 91 21.77 -1.80 3.09
N THR A 92 23.08 -1.94 3.25
CA THR A 92 24.05 -1.36 2.32
C THR A 92 23.91 -2.08 0.98
N SER A 93 23.50 -1.39 -0.07
CA SER A 93 23.55 -1.96 -1.42
C SER A 93 24.81 -1.49 -2.15
N GLU A 94 25.46 -2.38 -2.89
CA GLU A 94 26.59 -2.04 -3.77
C GLU A 94 26.17 -1.01 -4.85
N GLU A 95 24.89 -1.00 -5.25
CA GLU A 95 24.35 -0.03 -6.21
C GLU A 95 24.24 1.38 -5.61
N ASP A 96 23.94 1.51 -4.32
CA ASP A 96 23.87 2.82 -3.63
C ASP A 96 25.23 3.52 -3.55
N ALA A 97 26.33 2.75 -3.53
CA ALA A 97 27.69 3.27 -3.54
C ALA A 97 28.11 3.84 -4.91
N ALA A 98 27.50 3.36 -6.01
CA ALA A 98 27.81 3.81 -7.37
C ALA A 98 26.98 5.02 -7.83
N THR A 99 25.82 5.28 -7.23
CA THR A 99 24.96 6.46 -7.51
C THR A 99 25.42 7.74 -6.80
N THR A 100 26.68 8.13 -6.98
CA THR A 100 27.25 9.35 -6.39
C THR A 100 26.93 10.65 -7.17
N LEU A 101 26.34 10.55 -8.37
CA LEU A 101 26.16 11.69 -9.28
C LEU A 101 24.73 12.26 -9.40
N GLU A 102 23.70 11.52 -8.96
CA GLU A 102 22.32 12.04 -8.93
C GLU A 102 21.91 12.37 -7.50
N LYS A 103 21.51 13.63 -7.25
CA LYS A 103 21.03 14.08 -5.95
C LYS A 103 19.77 13.31 -5.56
N LYS A 104 19.90 12.28 -4.74
CA LYS A 104 18.77 11.65 -4.01
C LYS A 104 17.96 12.77 -3.36
N ARG A 105 16.64 12.79 -3.60
CA ARG A 105 15.74 13.83 -3.06
C ARG A 105 15.11 13.40 -1.73
N GLY A 106 15.05 12.10 -1.46
CA GLY A 106 14.52 11.50 -0.24
C GLY A 106 15.48 10.52 0.44
N ASP A 107 15.22 10.26 1.72
CA ASP A 107 15.97 9.30 2.54
C ASP A 107 15.34 7.90 2.45
N PRO A 108 16.07 6.86 2.02
CA PRO A 108 15.59 5.47 1.96
C PRO A 108 14.99 4.93 3.27
N VAL A 109 15.32 5.54 4.42
CA VAL A 109 14.72 5.24 5.74
C VAL A 109 13.20 5.30 5.73
N VAL A 110 12.61 6.09 4.83
CA VAL A 110 11.15 6.13 4.64
C VAL A 110 10.55 4.74 4.38
N PHE A 111 11.28 3.82 3.75
CA PHE A 111 10.81 2.45 3.54
C PHE A 111 10.77 1.64 4.83
N ALA A 112 11.77 1.82 5.70
CA ALA A 112 11.79 1.19 7.02
C ALA A 112 10.67 1.76 7.90
N LEU A 113 10.43 3.07 7.84
CA LEU A 113 9.34 3.73 8.55
C LEU A 113 7.96 3.24 8.05
N SER A 114 7.78 3.09 6.73
CA SER A 114 6.56 2.49 6.18
C SER A 114 6.35 1.05 6.65
N TYR A 115 7.41 0.25 6.78
CA TYR A 115 7.30 -1.12 7.29
C TYR A 115 6.99 -1.14 8.80
N TYR A 116 7.60 -0.23 9.56
CA TYR A 116 7.29 -0.05 10.98
C TYR A 116 5.80 0.25 11.20
N LEU A 117 5.26 1.26 10.49
CA LEU A 117 3.85 1.63 10.59
C LEU A 117 2.93 0.52 10.06
N HIS A 118 3.37 -0.24 9.05
CA HIS A 118 2.65 -1.42 8.59
C HIS A 118 2.47 -2.45 9.72
N LEU A 119 3.53 -2.80 10.45
CA LEU A 119 3.48 -3.74 11.57
C LEU A 119 2.54 -3.28 12.68
N LEU A 120 2.53 -1.97 12.98
CA LEU A 120 1.59 -1.41 13.96
C LEU A 120 0.14 -1.49 13.47
N LEU A 121 -0.11 -1.14 12.19
CA LEU A 121 -1.45 -1.10 11.63
C LEU A 121 -2.06 -2.50 11.46
N GLU A 122 -1.25 -3.53 11.17
CA GLU A 122 -1.73 -4.92 11.07
C GLU A 122 -2.36 -5.45 12.36
N ARG A 123 -2.04 -4.86 13.51
CA ARG A 123 -2.64 -5.23 14.80
C ARG A 123 -4.12 -4.89 14.92
N ILE A 124 -4.55 -3.84 14.21
CA ILE A 124 -5.93 -3.31 14.29
C ILE A 124 -6.71 -3.52 12.99
N LEU A 125 -6.00 -3.70 11.87
CA LEU A 125 -6.58 -3.99 10.56
C LEU A 125 -5.86 -5.19 9.94
N PRO A 126 -6.02 -6.40 10.53
CA PRO A 126 -5.40 -7.59 10.02
C PRO A 126 -5.84 -7.79 8.57
N GLN A 127 -4.89 -8.19 7.73
CA GLN A 127 -5.17 -8.55 6.35
C GLN A 127 -5.41 -10.05 6.25
N ASP A 128 -6.29 -10.44 5.35
CA ASP A 128 -6.43 -11.84 4.99
C ASP A 128 -5.09 -12.31 4.42
N ARG A 129 -4.51 -13.33 5.08
CA ARG A 129 -3.34 -14.01 4.55
C ARG A 129 -3.77 -14.74 3.28
N VAL A 130 -3.13 -14.41 2.18
CA VAL A 130 -3.48 -15.02 0.90
C VAL A 130 -2.88 -16.41 0.84
N SER A 131 -3.73 -17.43 0.75
CA SER A 131 -3.30 -18.80 0.44
C SER A 131 -2.92 -18.88 -1.04
N LEU A 132 -1.72 -19.39 -1.33
CA LEU A 132 -1.12 -19.36 -2.67
C LEU A 132 -1.06 -20.78 -3.23
N SER A 133 -1.40 -20.91 -4.52
CA SER A 133 -1.32 -22.19 -5.24
C SER A 133 -0.02 -22.30 -6.05
N LYS A 134 0.52 -23.52 -6.17
CA LYS A 134 1.74 -23.80 -6.94
C LYS A 134 1.45 -23.75 -8.45
N SER A 135 2.29 -23.07 -9.23
CA SER A 135 2.16 -22.91 -10.69
C SER A 135 3.28 -23.62 -11.49
N LYS A 136 3.00 -24.06 -12.73
CA LYS A 136 3.96 -24.70 -13.66
C LYS A 136 4.71 -23.64 -14.52
N SER A 137 6.05 -23.66 -14.40
CA SER A 137 7.14 -23.16 -15.27
C SER A 137 7.02 -21.86 -16.12
N GLY A 138 7.96 -20.93 -15.86
CA GLY A 138 8.39 -19.76 -16.66
C GLY A 138 9.49 -18.98 -15.92
N SER A 139 10.49 -18.41 -16.61
CA SER A 139 11.63 -17.65 -16.03
C SER A 139 11.22 -16.26 -15.50
N LYS A 140 11.80 -15.82 -14.37
CA LYS A 140 11.22 -15.10 -13.20
C LYS A 140 10.39 -13.82 -13.45
N GLU A 141 9.22 -13.64 -12.80
CA GLU A 141 8.31 -12.49 -13.03
C GLU A 141 7.56 -11.89 -11.80
N ILE A 142 7.00 -10.68 -11.95
CA ILE A 142 5.88 -10.08 -11.20
C ILE A 142 4.89 -9.51 -12.22
N ARG A 143 3.64 -9.93 -12.31
CA ARG A 143 2.72 -9.51 -13.38
C ARG A 143 1.30 -9.31 -12.87
N PHE A 144 0.66 -8.19 -13.20
CA PHE A 144 -0.77 -7.96 -13.00
C PHE A 144 -1.39 -7.40 -14.28
N ALA A 145 -2.31 -8.10 -14.93
CA ALA A 145 -3.05 -7.61 -16.09
C ALA A 145 -4.55 -7.54 -15.80
N ALA A 146 -5.26 -6.56 -16.34
CA ALA A 146 -6.69 -6.36 -16.19
C ALA A 146 -7.28 -5.78 -17.49
N ASN A 147 -8.50 -6.16 -17.84
CA ASN A 147 -9.46 -5.41 -18.65
C ASN A 147 -10.86 -5.79 -18.15
N TYR A 148 -11.40 -5.08 -17.16
CA TYR A 148 -12.71 -5.35 -16.58
C TYR A 148 -13.63 -4.14 -16.75
N GLY A 149 -14.75 -4.26 -17.48
CA GLY A 149 -15.61 -3.11 -17.79
C GLY A 149 -14.89 -1.98 -18.55
N GLY A 150 -13.89 -2.33 -19.38
CA GLY A 150 -12.99 -1.36 -20.02
C GLY A 150 -11.82 -0.89 -19.13
N TRP A 151 -11.65 -1.46 -17.92
CA TRP A 151 -10.56 -1.12 -17.01
C TRP A 151 -9.27 -1.88 -17.34
N GLN A 152 -8.48 -1.33 -18.27
CA GLN A 152 -7.26 -1.98 -18.77
C GLN A 152 -5.99 -1.60 -18.00
N VAL A 153 -5.31 -2.55 -17.37
CA VAL A 153 -4.03 -2.34 -16.67
C VAL A 153 -3.09 -3.51 -16.97
N VAL A 154 -1.79 -3.31 -17.23
CA VAL A 154 -0.79 -4.41 -17.24
C VAL A 154 0.48 -3.92 -16.55
N LYS A 155 0.95 -4.58 -15.49
CA LYS A 155 2.18 -4.24 -14.76
C LYS A 155 3.02 -5.50 -14.58
N LYS A 156 4.07 -5.65 -15.38
CA LYS A 156 4.99 -6.80 -15.44
C LYS A 156 6.38 -6.40 -14.94
N VAL A 157 7.11 -7.28 -14.29
CA VAL A 157 8.54 -7.18 -14.02
C VAL A 157 9.15 -8.54 -14.29
N ASP A 158 10.26 -8.58 -15.02
CA ASP A 158 11.08 -9.77 -15.30
C ASP A 158 12.20 -9.78 -14.26
N LEU A 159 12.06 -10.59 -13.22
CA LEU A 159 12.97 -10.62 -12.07
C LEU A 159 14.36 -11.20 -12.41
N GLU A 160 14.58 -11.71 -13.61
CA GLU A 160 15.92 -12.09 -14.06
C GLU A 160 16.72 -10.87 -14.53
N LYS A 161 16.03 -9.84 -15.01
CA LYS A 161 16.65 -8.63 -15.57
C LYS A 161 16.39 -7.38 -14.74
N ALA A 162 15.34 -7.39 -13.94
CA ALA A 162 14.91 -6.24 -13.18
C ALA A 162 15.84 -5.99 -12.00
N LYS A 163 16.28 -4.73 -11.88
CA LYS A 163 16.87 -4.24 -10.63
C LYS A 163 15.84 -4.31 -9.50
N GLN A 164 16.32 -4.48 -8.28
CA GLN A 164 15.47 -4.54 -7.08
C GLN A 164 14.50 -3.35 -6.99
N LYS A 165 14.99 -2.15 -7.29
CA LYS A 165 14.18 -0.92 -7.28
C LYS A 165 13.06 -0.89 -8.33
N ALA A 166 13.23 -1.59 -9.47
CA ALA A 166 12.18 -1.72 -10.48
C ALA A 166 11.06 -2.68 -10.01
N ALA A 167 11.42 -3.77 -9.32
CA ALA A 167 10.44 -4.65 -8.70
C ALA A 167 9.66 -3.93 -7.59
N LEU A 168 10.34 -3.14 -6.76
CA LEU A 168 9.73 -2.28 -5.75
C LEU A 168 8.70 -1.31 -6.35
N ALA A 169 9.08 -0.60 -7.43
CA ALA A 169 8.19 0.29 -8.16
C ALA A 169 6.99 -0.42 -8.79
N CYS A 170 7.20 -1.60 -9.37
CA CYS A 170 6.13 -2.41 -9.93
C CYS A 170 5.11 -2.81 -8.85
N LEU A 171 5.57 -3.29 -7.69
CA LEU A 171 4.72 -3.68 -6.58
C LEU A 171 3.95 -2.49 -5.96
N ALA A 172 4.59 -1.33 -5.81
CA ALA A 172 3.90 -0.11 -5.36
C ALA A 172 2.78 0.30 -6.31
N GLY A 173 3.05 0.20 -7.62
CA GLY A 173 2.09 0.55 -8.66
C GLY A 173 0.93 -0.45 -8.72
N ILE A 174 1.21 -1.73 -8.48
CA ILE A 174 0.21 -2.78 -8.32
C ILE A 174 -0.67 -2.48 -7.10
N TYR A 175 -0.07 -2.27 -5.93
CA TYR A 175 -0.78 -1.95 -4.69
C TYR A 175 -1.74 -0.77 -4.86
N SER A 176 -1.24 0.41 -5.25
CA SER A 176 -2.04 1.64 -5.37
C SER A 176 -3.22 1.50 -6.34
N CYS A 177 -3.05 0.72 -7.40
CA CYS A 177 -4.12 0.49 -8.38
C CYS A 177 -5.15 -0.51 -7.89
N ALA A 178 -4.70 -1.58 -7.23
CA ALA A 178 -5.57 -2.61 -6.69
C ALA A 178 -6.44 -2.03 -5.57
N GLU A 179 -5.81 -1.27 -4.68
CA GLU A 179 -6.42 -0.55 -3.56
C GLU A 179 -7.56 0.36 -4.02
N ARG A 180 -7.27 1.31 -4.91
CA ARG A 180 -8.24 2.26 -5.44
C ARG A 180 -9.38 1.60 -6.19
N LYS A 181 -9.07 0.66 -7.09
CA LYS A 181 -10.11 -0.02 -7.88
C LYS A 181 -10.98 -0.91 -7.00
N CYS A 182 -10.40 -1.53 -5.97
CA CYS A 182 -11.17 -2.29 -4.99
C CYS A 182 -12.15 -1.39 -4.23
N ALA A 183 -11.70 -0.21 -3.76
CA ALA A 183 -12.58 0.75 -3.10
C ALA A 183 -13.71 1.22 -4.03
N GLU A 184 -13.39 1.58 -5.28
CA GLU A 184 -14.37 1.97 -6.30
C GLU A 184 -15.45 0.90 -6.50
N LEU A 185 -15.06 -0.37 -6.65
CA LEU A 185 -16.00 -1.47 -6.83
C LEU A 185 -16.80 -1.79 -5.56
N CYS A 186 -16.27 -1.50 -4.37
CA CYS A 186 -17.00 -1.69 -3.11
C CYS A 186 -18.08 -0.62 -2.86
N CYS A 187 -17.99 0.53 -3.55
CA CYS A 187 -18.90 1.66 -3.38
C CYS A 187 -20.16 1.56 -4.26
N LYS A 188 -21.29 2.05 -3.72
CA LYS A 188 -22.51 2.38 -4.49
C LYS A 188 -22.30 3.63 -5.35
N ASN A 189 -21.63 4.63 -4.78
CA ASN A 189 -21.31 5.89 -5.43
C ASN A 189 -19.85 6.27 -5.07
N PRO A 190 -18.87 5.90 -5.91
CA PRO A 190 -17.45 6.18 -5.66
C PRO A 190 -17.16 7.67 -5.51
N ASP A 191 -17.76 8.53 -6.34
CA ASP A 191 -17.51 9.97 -6.30
C ASP A 191 -17.99 10.60 -4.98
N ALA A 192 -19.14 10.16 -4.47
CA ALA A 192 -19.65 10.63 -3.18
C ALA A 192 -18.79 10.14 -2.00
N PHE A 193 -18.25 8.92 -2.08
CA PHE A 193 -17.34 8.39 -1.08
C PHE A 193 -16.01 9.16 -1.05
N GLU A 194 -15.41 9.43 -2.21
CA GLU A 194 -14.20 10.25 -2.30
C GLU A 194 -14.45 11.67 -1.78
N ALA A 195 -15.59 12.29 -2.12
CA ALA A 195 -15.96 13.59 -1.59
C ALA A 195 -16.09 13.59 -0.05
N TYR A 196 -16.65 12.54 0.53
CA TYR A 196 -16.71 12.36 1.98
C TYR A 196 -15.31 12.29 2.59
N VAL A 197 -14.41 11.47 2.04
CA VAL A 197 -13.02 11.36 2.52
C VAL A 197 -12.30 12.70 2.42
N GLU A 198 -12.37 13.38 1.27
CA GLU A 198 -11.74 14.70 1.08
C GLU A 198 -12.34 15.77 2.02
N SER A 199 -13.65 15.73 2.28
CA SER A 199 -14.28 16.63 3.25
C SER A 199 -13.70 16.45 4.67
N PHE A 200 -13.37 15.21 5.06
CA PHE A 200 -12.71 14.94 6.32
C PHE A 200 -11.27 15.44 6.32
N LEU A 201 -10.50 15.13 5.28
CA LEU A 201 -9.09 15.53 5.17
C LEU A 201 -8.92 17.05 5.14
N SER A 202 -9.82 17.77 4.47
CA SER A 202 -9.80 19.24 4.32
C SER A 202 -9.94 20.01 5.64
N LYS A 203 -10.36 19.35 6.73
CA LYS A 203 -10.39 19.94 8.08
C LYS A 203 -8.99 20.22 8.65
N PHE A 204 -7.95 19.67 8.02
CA PHE A 204 -6.57 19.76 8.47
C PHE A 204 -5.70 20.51 7.45
N PRO A 205 -4.55 21.08 7.86
CA PRO A 205 -3.61 21.68 6.91
C PRO A 205 -2.95 20.64 6.00
N GLU A 206 -2.74 20.98 4.74
CA GLU A 206 -2.14 20.09 3.72
C GLU A 206 -0.68 19.71 4.01
N ARG A 207 0.03 20.47 4.84
CA ARG A 207 1.45 20.23 5.15
C ARG A 207 1.66 18.85 5.79
N LYS A 208 2.44 17.97 5.16
CA LYS A 208 2.83 16.66 5.72
C LYS A 208 3.50 16.80 7.09
N SER A 209 3.05 16.03 8.06
CA SER A 209 3.59 16.03 9.43
C SER A 209 3.09 14.81 10.19
N PHE A 210 3.99 14.17 10.94
CA PHE A 210 3.66 12.98 11.73
C PHE A 210 2.70 13.31 12.87
N SER A 211 2.86 14.49 13.49
CA SER A 211 2.00 14.93 14.59
C SER A 211 0.53 15.07 14.20
N LYS A 212 0.22 15.23 12.90
CA LYS A 212 -1.16 15.26 12.41
C LYS A 212 -1.81 13.89 12.45
N LEU A 213 -1.04 12.80 12.32
CA LEU A 213 -1.60 11.45 12.25
C LEU A 213 -2.44 11.10 13.49
N PRO A 214 -1.92 11.17 14.73
CA PRO A 214 -2.73 10.90 15.91
C PRO A 214 -3.85 11.93 16.10
N GLN A 215 -3.69 13.17 15.63
CA GLN A 215 -4.73 14.20 15.69
C GLN A 215 -5.89 13.89 14.74
N MET A 216 -5.61 13.43 13.52
CA MET A 216 -6.63 13.05 12.55
C MET A 216 -7.35 11.79 12.98
N LEU A 217 -6.60 10.77 13.42
CA LEU A 217 -7.18 9.51 13.89
C LEU A 217 -8.04 9.71 15.14
N SER A 218 -7.71 10.65 16.03
CA SER A 218 -8.53 10.93 17.22
C SER A 218 -9.85 11.66 16.90
N GLN A 219 -10.00 12.24 15.71
CA GLN A 219 -11.26 12.81 15.25
C GLN A 219 -12.19 11.76 14.62
N ILE A 220 -11.71 10.53 14.45
CA ILE A 220 -12.52 9.42 13.95
C ILE A 220 -13.30 8.84 15.12
N ASP A 221 -14.61 9.02 15.11
CA ASP A 221 -15.51 8.28 15.98
C ASP A 221 -15.72 6.88 15.39
N GLU A 222 -15.00 5.88 15.88
CA GLU A 222 -15.10 4.50 15.40
C GLU A 222 -16.53 3.95 15.43
N SER A 223 -17.32 4.37 16.42
CA SER A 223 -18.70 3.91 16.58
C SER A 223 -19.62 4.43 15.46
N LYS A 224 -19.27 5.59 14.88
CA LYS A 224 -20.00 6.21 13.77
C LYS A 224 -19.39 5.93 12.42
N LEU A 225 -18.07 5.75 12.34
CA LEU A 225 -17.37 5.55 11.07
C LEU A 225 -17.96 4.37 10.29
N ASP A 226 -18.21 3.25 10.96
CA ASP A 226 -18.80 2.08 10.31
C ASP A 226 -20.22 2.36 9.79
N ALA A 227 -21.02 3.17 10.49
CA ALA A 227 -22.36 3.56 10.07
C ALA A 227 -22.33 4.55 8.89
N GLU A 228 -21.42 5.54 8.92
CA GLU A 228 -21.22 6.49 7.83
C GLU A 228 -20.73 5.79 6.56
N LEU A 229 -19.72 4.92 6.70
CA LEU A 229 -19.18 4.14 5.58
C LEU A 229 -20.17 3.12 5.03
N ALA A 230 -21.08 2.57 5.86
CA ALA A 230 -22.14 1.68 5.39
C ALA A 230 -23.10 2.36 4.40
N GLY A 231 -23.26 3.69 4.49
CA GLY A 231 -24.04 4.47 3.52
C GLY A 231 -23.46 4.42 2.11
N PHE A 232 -22.13 4.39 1.98
CA PHE A 232 -21.43 4.31 0.70
C PHE A 232 -21.24 2.88 0.21
N CYS A 233 -21.25 1.90 1.12
CA CYS A 233 -20.92 0.51 0.81
C CYS A 233 -22.06 -0.21 0.07
N GLU A 234 -21.74 -0.93 -1.00
CA GLU A 234 -22.73 -1.72 -1.75
C GLU A 234 -23.22 -2.93 -0.94
N LYS A 235 -22.31 -3.61 -0.24
CA LYS A 235 -22.60 -4.78 0.60
C LYS A 235 -21.88 -4.64 1.94
N ARG A 236 -22.56 -4.90 3.06
CA ARG A 236 -22.01 -4.71 4.40
C ARG A 236 -20.68 -5.45 4.64
N GLU A 237 -20.52 -6.65 4.05
CA GLU A 237 -19.29 -7.45 4.10
C GLU A 237 -18.06 -6.74 3.53
N ARG A 238 -18.23 -5.72 2.68
CA ARG A 238 -17.14 -4.94 2.05
C ARG A 238 -16.74 -3.70 2.85
N LEU A 239 -17.46 -3.42 3.94
CA LEU A 239 -17.18 -2.28 4.82
C LEU A 239 -15.71 -2.23 5.31
N PRO A 240 -15.05 -3.36 5.66
CA PRO A 240 -13.64 -3.33 6.06
C PRO A 240 -12.71 -2.81 4.96
N LEU A 241 -13.03 -3.05 3.68
CA LEU A 241 -12.22 -2.60 2.55
C LEU A 241 -12.30 -1.08 2.37
N LEU A 242 -13.51 -0.51 2.51
CA LEU A 242 -13.69 0.95 2.47
C LEU A 242 -13.07 1.65 3.69
N LYS A 243 -13.19 1.04 4.88
CA LYS A 243 -12.55 1.53 6.10
C LYS A 243 -11.03 1.58 5.95
N LYS A 244 -10.43 0.51 5.43
CA LYS A 244 -9.00 0.46 5.10
C LYS A 244 -8.60 1.55 4.11
N HIS A 245 -9.39 1.76 3.05
CA HIS A 245 -9.12 2.81 2.08
C HIS A 245 -9.14 4.20 2.72
N CYS A 246 -10.18 4.52 3.49
CA CYS A 246 -10.29 5.78 4.22
C CYS A 246 -9.07 6.03 5.13
N LEU A 247 -8.65 5.01 5.89
CA LEU A 247 -7.49 5.12 6.76
C LEU A 247 -6.19 5.30 5.96
N ASN A 248 -5.99 4.57 4.86
CA ASN A 248 -4.83 4.77 3.98
C ASN A 248 -4.75 6.22 3.47
N ARG A 249 -5.88 6.82 3.08
CA ARG A 249 -5.94 8.22 2.63
C ARG A 249 -5.49 9.20 3.73
N ILE A 250 -5.82 8.93 4.99
CA ILE A 250 -5.32 9.72 6.14
C ILE A 250 -3.80 9.61 6.28
N PHE A 251 -3.25 8.40 6.20
CA PHE A 251 -1.79 8.20 6.27
C PHE A 251 -1.07 8.89 5.10
N GLU A 252 -1.62 8.81 3.89
CA GLU A 252 -1.10 9.52 2.71
C GLU A 252 -1.11 11.03 2.91
N TYR A 253 -2.20 11.58 3.42
CA TYR A 253 -2.36 13.00 3.71
C TYR A 253 -1.37 13.51 4.78
N CYS A 254 -1.03 12.65 5.74
CA CYS A 254 -0.01 12.96 6.74
C CYS A 254 1.41 12.84 6.19
N GLY A 255 1.61 12.08 5.10
CA GLY A 255 2.93 11.79 4.52
C GLY A 255 3.63 10.58 5.15
N TYR A 256 2.92 9.76 5.93
CA TYR A 256 3.49 8.65 6.70
C TYR A 256 2.73 7.36 6.41
N THR A 257 2.95 6.77 5.24
CA THR A 257 2.16 5.64 4.76
C THR A 257 2.63 4.30 5.33
N PRO A 258 1.72 3.42 5.79
CA PRO A 258 2.02 2.05 6.26
C PRO A 258 2.16 1.06 5.07
N PHE A 259 2.69 1.58 3.97
CA PHE A 259 2.96 0.94 2.69
C PHE A 259 3.94 1.83 1.92
N ILE A 260 4.70 1.23 1.01
CA ILE A 260 5.62 1.98 0.16
C ILE A 260 4.83 2.62 -0.98
N SER A 261 4.79 3.96 -1.00
CA SER A 261 4.06 4.72 -2.01
C SER A 261 4.92 5.00 -3.24
N ILE A 262 4.26 5.29 -4.36
CA ILE A 262 4.93 5.78 -5.57
C ILE A 262 5.66 7.11 -5.30
N GLY A 263 5.13 7.93 -4.40
CA GLY A 263 5.76 9.18 -3.96
C GLY A 263 7.12 8.94 -3.31
N SER A 264 7.18 8.06 -2.31
CA SER A 264 8.44 7.77 -1.62
C SER A 264 9.48 7.11 -2.53
N ILE A 265 9.03 6.27 -3.48
CA ILE A 265 9.93 5.71 -4.50
C ILE A 265 10.52 6.79 -5.40
N ASN A 266 9.72 7.75 -5.88
CA ASN A 266 10.22 8.84 -6.73
C ASN A 266 11.17 9.78 -5.99
N GLU A 267 10.98 9.95 -4.67
CA GLU A 267 11.88 10.75 -3.83
C GLU A 267 13.24 10.05 -3.64
N VAL A 268 13.22 8.75 -3.33
CA VAL A 268 14.42 7.95 -3.06
C VAL A 268 15.17 7.53 -4.35
N TYR A 269 14.42 7.18 -5.40
CA TYR A 269 14.93 6.70 -6.68
C TYR A 269 14.38 7.57 -7.84
N PRO A 270 14.85 8.83 -7.97
CA PRO A 270 14.34 9.75 -8.98
C PRO A 270 14.60 9.30 -10.42
N ASP A 271 15.56 8.37 -10.63
CA ASP A 271 15.90 7.81 -11.94
C ASP A 271 14.87 6.78 -12.45
N ILE A 272 14.05 6.23 -11.55
CA ILE A 272 12.96 5.34 -11.93
C ILE A 272 11.83 6.19 -12.51
N LYS A 273 11.74 6.21 -13.83
CA LYS A 273 10.60 6.80 -14.54
C LYS A 273 9.35 5.94 -14.32
N ILE A 274 8.61 6.21 -13.26
CA ILE A 274 7.28 5.63 -13.07
C ILE A 274 6.29 6.39 -13.96
N PRO A 275 5.65 5.74 -14.95
CA PRO A 275 4.65 6.40 -15.78
C PRO A 275 3.53 6.93 -14.89
N LYS A 276 3.27 8.24 -14.94
CA LYS A 276 2.08 8.79 -14.29
C LYS A 276 0.85 8.11 -14.89
N PRO A 277 -0.19 7.79 -14.08
CA PRO A 277 -1.45 7.33 -14.65
C PRO A 277 -1.90 8.38 -15.68
N ARG A 278 -2.20 7.93 -16.91
CA ARG A 278 -2.80 8.82 -17.91
C ARG A 278 -4.07 9.38 -17.28
N GLY A 279 -4.09 10.68 -17.01
CA GLY A 279 -5.26 11.35 -16.47
C GLY A 279 -6.46 11.05 -17.37
N ARG A 280 -7.66 11.05 -16.78
CA ARG A 280 -8.93 10.94 -17.51
C ARG A 280 -8.90 11.99 -18.61
N ILE A 281 -8.67 11.60 -19.87
CA ILE A 281 -8.92 12.47 -21.00
C ILE A 281 -10.42 12.72 -20.91
N LYS A 282 -10.81 13.94 -20.49
CA LYS A 282 -12.20 14.37 -20.62
C LYS A 282 -12.53 14.23 -22.10
N LYS A 283 -13.36 13.24 -22.43
CA LYS A 283 -14.13 13.28 -23.67
C LYS A 283 -15.28 14.25 -23.44
#